data_AF-A0A956J1H6-F1
#
_entry.id   AF-A0A956J1H6-F1
#
_cell.length_a   1.000
_cell.length_b   1.000
_cell.length_c   1.000
_cell.angle_alpha   90.00
_cell.angle_beta   90.00
_cell.angle_gamma   90.00
#
_symmetry.space_group_name_H-M   'P 1'
#
loop_
_entity.id
_entity.type
_entity.pdbx_description
1 polymer ?
#
loop_
_entity_poly.entity_id
_entity_poly.type
_entity_poly.pdbx_seq_one_letter_code
_entity_poly.pdbx_strand_id
1 'polypeptide(L)'
;MKSEHIRVSTEGGAVSLVVDDWELCDFLDDHLTDLGFEFHLTIEGQGELQTYVLRLSADTTLSAIEQALARVPDDEIRQIWEINKGRK
;
A
#
# COMPACT_ATOMS: atom_id res chain seq x y z
N MET A 1 7.78 6.37 -10.58
CA MET A 1 6.89 6.48 -9.40
C MET A 1 5.56 5.90 -9.81
N LYS A 2 5.06 4.87 -9.12
CA LYS A 2 3.97 3.99 -9.62
C LYS A 2 2.53 4.52 -9.42
N SER A 3 2.31 5.43 -8.48
CA SER A 3 1.05 6.18 -8.31
C SER A 3 1.27 7.27 -7.26
N GLU A 4 0.49 8.36 -7.30
CA GLU A 4 0.51 9.39 -6.25
C GLU A 4 -0.07 8.88 -4.91
N HIS A 5 -0.84 7.79 -4.95
CA HIS A 5 -1.61 7.22 -3.84
C HIS A 5 -0.89 6.13 -3.03
N ILE A 6 0.24 5.63 -3.54
CA ILE A 6 1.05 4.61 -2.86
C ILE A 6 2.48 5.13 -2.75
N ARG A 7 2.99 5.22 -1.53
CA ARG A 7 4.38 5.58 -1.24
C ARG A 7 5.07 4.46 -0.47
N VAL A 8 6.25 4.06 -0.92
CA VAL A 8 7.12 3.18 -0.16
C VAL A 8 8.10 4.02 0.66
N SER A 9 8.26 3.70 1.94
CA SER A 9 9.22 4.32 2.85
C SER A 9 10.10 3.27 3.52
N THR A 10 11.32 3.65 3.86
CA THR A 10 12.26 2.83 4.62
C THR A 10 12.74 3.62 5.84
N GLU A 11 11.90 3.70 6.86
CA GLU A 11 12.21 4.41 8.11
C GLU A 11 12.56 3.41 9.21
N GLY A 12 13.57 3.73 10.02
CA GLY A 12 13.98 2.87 11.14
C GLY A 12 14.48 1.47 10.73
N GLY A 13 14.84 1.26 9.46
CA GLY A 13 15.26 -0.04 8.92
C GLY A 13 14.13 -0.99 8.54
N ALA A 14 12.87 -0.56 8.69
CA ALA A 14 11.70 -1.32 8.25
C ALA A 14 11.14 -0.73 6.94
N VAL A 15 10.64 -1.59 6.05
CA VAL A 15 9.90 -1.15 4.86
C VAL A 15 8.46 -0.85 5.27
N SER A 16 7.88 0.21 4.73
CA SER A 16 6.47 0.54 4.94
C SER A 16 5.83 1.03 3.65
N LEU A 17 4.57 0.65 3.44
CA LEU A 17 3.71 1.18 2.37
C LEU A 17 2.72 2.14 3.00
N VAL A 18 2.66 3.36 2.49
CA VAL A 18 1.69 4.39 2.88
C VAL A 18 0.69 4.55 1.74
N VAL A 19 -0.59 4.37 2.06
CA VAL A 19 -1.70 4.37 1.12
C VAL A 19 -2.75 5.38 1.59
N ASP A 20 -3.25 6.24 0.70
CA ASP A 20 -4.19 7.32 1.05
C ASP A 20 -5.68 6.96 0.85
N ASP A 21 -5.96 5.70 0.50
CA ASP A 21 -7.28 5.18 0.20
C ASP A 21 -7.50 3.78 0.80
N TRP A 22 -8.69 3.54 1.34
CA TRP A 22 -9.03 2.28 2.00
C TRP A 22 -9.11 1.10 1.03
N GLU A 23 -9.81 1.25 -0.11
CA GLU A 23 -10.01 0.15 -1.06
C GLU A 23 -8.69 -0.21 -1.73
N LEU A 24 -7.85 0.79 -1.98
CA LEU A 24 -6.50 0.54 -2.47
C LEU A 24 -5.62 -0.15 -1.43
N CYS A 25 -5.81 0.16 -0.14
CA CYS A 25 -5.11 -0.54 0.94
C CYS A 25 -5.57 -2.00 1.05
N ASP A 26 -6.87 -2.26 0.96
CA ASP A 26 -7.46 -3.61 1.02
C ASP A 26 -6.96 -4.48 -0.14
N PHE A 27 -6.96 -3.94 -1.37
CA PHE A 27 -6.38 -4.61 -2.53
C PHE A 27 -4.90 -4.96 -2.34
N LEU A 28 -4.11 -4.04 -1.76
CA LEU A 28 -2.68 -4.28 -1.51
C LEU A 28 -2.46 -5.30 -0.38
N ASP A 29 -3.34 -5.32 0.63
CA ASP A 29 -3.33 -6.32 1.71
C ASP A 29 -3.49 -7.73 1.14
N ASP A 30 -4.51 -7.94 0.31
CA ASP A 30 -4.76 -9.21 -0.37
C ASP A 30 -3.59 -9.60 -1.28
N HIS A 31 -3.14 -8.68 -2.15
CA HIS A 31 -2.05 -8.95 -3.09
C HIS A 31 -0.73 -9.30 -2.40
N LEU A 32 -0.39 -8.61 -1.32
CA LEU A 32 0.85 -8.89 -0.58
C LEU A 32 0.75 -10.18 0.22
N THR A 33 -0.42 -10.46 0.80
CA THR A 33 -0.69 -11.72 1.49
C THR A 33 -0.61 -12.92 0.55
N ASP A 34 -1.16 -12.81 -0.67
CA ASP A 34 -1.07 -13.85 -1.71
C ASP A 34 0.37 -14.11 -2.17
N LEU A 35 1.23 -13.10 -2.08
CA LEU A 35 2.66 -13.22 -2.35
C LEU A 35 3.47 -13.70 -1.13
N GLY A 36 2.82 -13.91 0.01
CA GLY A 36 3.41 -14.44 1.24
C GLY A 36 4.13 -13.40 2.10
N PHE A 37 3.85 -12.10 1.92
CA PHE A 37 4.40 -11.06 2.79
C PHE A 37 3.64 -10.99 4.12
N GLU A 38 4.39 -10.84 5.21
CA GLU A 38 3.84 -10.55 6.54
C GLU A 38 4.01 -9.07 6.86
N PHE A 39 2.96 -8.45 7.41
CA PHE A 39 2.96 -7.04 7.75
C PHE A 39 1.92 -6.70 8.81
N HIS A 40 2.03 -5.49 9.37
CA HIS A 40 1.06 -4.92 10.31
C HIS A 40 0.46 -3.65 9.73
N LEU A 41 -0.87 -3.62 9.61
CA LEU A 41 -1.62 -2.42 9.23
C LEU A 41 -1.75 -1.48 10.43
N THR A 42 -1.38 -0.22 10.25
CA THR A 42 -1.62 0.89 11.18
C THR A 42 -2.35 1.99 10.44
N ILE A 43 -3.30 2.66 11.10
CA ILE A 43 -4.00 3.82 10.55
C ILE A 43 -3.41 5.06 11.20
N GLU A 44 -2.93 5.99 10.39
CA GLU A 44 -2.39 7.27 10.82
C GLU A 44 -3.30 8.41 10.33
N GLY A 45 -3.46 9.46 11.13
CA GLY A 45 -4.30 10.62 10.81
C GLY A 45 -5.63 10.68 11.58
N GLN A 46 -6.40 11.75 11.35
CA GLN A 46 -7.70 12.01 12.01
C GLN A 46 -8.73 12.50 10.99
N GLY A 47 -9.97 12.01 11.09
CA GLY A 47 -11.08 12.47 10.24
C GLY A 47 -10.95 12.04 8.79
N GLU A 48 -11.01 12.98 7.85
CA GLU A 48 -10.96 12.73 6.40
C GLU A 48 -9.53 12.54 5.84
N LEU A 49 -8.50 12.82 6.63
CA LEU A 49 -7.08 12.71 6.27
C LEU A 49 -6.47 11.46 6.91
N GLN A 50 -7.07 10.30 6.65
CA GLN A 50 -6.52 9.01 7.09
C GLN A 50 -5.55 8.48 6.04
N THR A 51 -4.41 7.99 6.50
CA THR A 51 -3.45 7.23 5.71
C THR A 51 -3.25 5.86 6.33
N TYR A 52 -3.21 4.85 5.49
CA TYR A 52 -3.04 3.45 5.87
C TYR A 52 -1.58 3.07 5.69
N VAL A 53 -0.98 2.52 6.73
CA VAL A 53 0.44 2.19 6.77
C VAL A 53 0.59 0.69 6.98
N LEU A 54 1.00 -0.04 5.94
CA LEU A 54 1.39 -1.44 6.03
C LEU A 54 2.87 -1.48 6.38
N ARG A 55 3.21 -1.88 7.61
CA ARG A 55 4.59 -2.05 8.07
C ARG A 55 5.03 -3.48 7.86
N LEU A 56 5.97 -3.70 6.96
CA LEU A 56 6.42 -5.03 6.56
C LEU A 56 7.33 -5.65 7.63
N SER A 57 7.41 -6.98 7.64
CA SER A 57 8.33 -7.75 8.48
C SER A 57 9.79 -7.31 8.30
N ALA A 58 10.62 -7.51 9.34
CA ALA A 58 12.01 -7.04 9.35
C ALA A 58 12.92 -7.70 8.30
N ASP A 59 12.55 -8.88 7.79
CA ASP A 59 13.21 -9.61 6.71
C ASP A 59 12.77 -9.15 5.31
N THR A 60 11.68 -8.37 5.22
CA THR A 60 11.21 -7.83 3.95
C THR A 60 12.12 -6.71 3.45
N THR A 61 12.61 -6.85 2.22
CA THR A 61 13.46 -5.85 1.58
C THR A 61 12.66 -4.88 0.72
N LEU A 62 13.18 -3.66 0.54
CA LEU A 62 12.59 -2.68 -0.38
C LEU A 62 12.42 -3.26 -1.79
N SER A 63 13.44 -3.96 -2.31
CA SER A 63 13.39 -4.55 -3.65
C SER A 63 12.29 -5.61 -3.78
N ALA A 64 12.04 -6.40 -2.74
CA ALA A 64 10.96 -7.39 -2.76
C ALA A 64 9.58 -6.72 -2.88
N ILE A 65 9.36 -5.62 -2.15
CA ILE A 65 8.13 -4.84 -2.24
C ILE A 65 8.01 -4.13 -3.59
N GLU A 66 9.09 -3.54 -4.10
CA GLU A 66 9.08 -2.93 -5.44
C GLU A 66 8.73 -3.96 -6.53
N GLN A 67 9.25 -5.19 -6.42
CA GLN A 67 8.92 -6.28 -7.33
C GLN A 67 7.48 -6.76 -7.17
N ALA A 68 6.95 -6.81 -5.95
CA ALA A 68 5.54 -7.14 -5.69
C ALA A 68 4.61 -6.10 -6.32
N LEU A 69 4.90 -4.82 -6.11
CA LEU A 69 4.16 -3.70 -6.70
C LEU A 69 4.34 -3.61 -8.22
N ALA A 70 5.47 -4.09 -8.77
CA ALA A 70 5.69 -4.18 -10.21
C ALA A 70 4.72 -5.16 -10.90
N ARG A 71 4.16 -6.11 -10.17
CA ARG A 71 3.18 -7.06 -10.70
C ARG A 71 1.77 -6.48 -10.82
N VAL A 72 1.50 -5.38 -10.10
CA VAL A 72 0.23 -4.66 -10.21
C VAL A 72 0.35 -3.63 -11.35
N PRO A 73 -0.50 -3.71 -12.40
CA PRO A 73 -0.59 -2.69 -13.43
C PRO A 73 -1.01 -1.35 -12.85
N ASP A 74 -0.37 -0.27 -13.29
CA ASP A 74 -0.65 1.08 -12.79
C ASP A 74 -2.11 1.52 -13.11
N ASP A 75 -2.70 1.03 -14.21
CA ASP A 75 -4.13 1.26 -14.54
C ASP A 75 -5.09 0.59 -13.55
N GLU A 76 -4.71 -0.55 -12.97
CA GLU A 76 -5.52 -1.25 -11.96
C GLU A 76 -5.54 -0.46 -10.65
N ILE A 77 -4.38 0.03 -10.21
CA ILE A 77 -4.26 0.94 -9.06
C ILE A 77 -5.14 2.18 -9.25
N ARG A 78 -5.08 2.78 -10.44
CA ARG A 78 -5.88 3.97 -10.77
C ARG A 78 -7.37 3.66 -10.77
N GLN A 79 -7.78 2.55 -11.37
CA GLN A 79 -9.19 2.15 -11.43
C GLN A 79 -9.79 1.92 -10.04
N ILE A 80 -9.08 1.23 -9.14
CA ILE A 80 -9.55 0.97 -7.77
C ILE A 80 -9.74 2.30 -7.02
N TRP A 81 -8.76 3.21 -7.15
CA TRP A 81 -8.84 4.53 -6.53
C TRP A 81 -10.01 5.38 -7.08
N GLU A 82 -10.19 5.41 -8.41
CA GLU A 82 -11.27 6.17 -9.05
C GLU A 82 -12.66 5.66 -8.65
N ILE A 83 -12.83 4.33 -8.52
CA ILE A 83 -14.10 3.70 -8.08
C ILE A 83 -14.48 4.17 -6.67
N ASN A 84 -13.52 4.31 -5.76
CA ASN A 84 -13.80 4.74 -4.40
C ASN A 84 -14.15 6.23 -4.30
N LYS A 85 -13.45 7.09 -5.06
CA LYS A 85 -13.76 8.53 -5.11
C LYS A 85 -15.14 8.83 -5.69
N GLY A 86 -15.62 8.02 -6.63
CA GLY A 86 -16.96 8.14 -7.20
C GLY A 86 -18.11 7.72 -6.28
N ARG A 87 -17.83 7.14 -5.11
CA ARG A 87 -18.83 6.67 -4.13
C ARG A 87 -19.04 7.62 -2.94
N LYS A 88 -18.38 8.78 -2.89
CA LYS A 88 -18.54 9.81 -1.85
C LYS A 88 -19.60 10.85 -2.22
#